data_AF-A0A662GQG4-F1
#
_entry.id   AF-A0A662GQG4-F1
#
_cell.length_a   1.000
_cell.length_b   1.000
_cell.length_c   1.000
_cell.angle_alpha   90.00
_cell.angle_beta   90.00
_cell.angle_gamma   90.00
#
_symmetry.space_group_name_H-M   'P 1'
#
loop_
_entity.id
_entity.type
_entity.pdbx_description
1 polymer ?
#
loop_
_entity_poly.entity_id
_entity_poly.type
_entity_poly.pdbx_seq_one_letter_code
_entity_poly.pdbx_strand_id
1 'polypeptide(L)'
;REHIIALVHLDPKGRFELLNNRIRARYGHSVKAEIKYEEDRSVKILYHGTTERRARSILKTGIKPIKRKKVHLTSSLEEAWQNAKRWKEKPAVVVVDADALRRRGIKVLKAGKYVYVVERVPSQCIKNVIWNETKEKTLS
;
A
#
# COMPACT_ATOMS: atom_id res chain seq x y z
N ARG A 1 3.19 29.64 -17.57
CA ARG A 1 4.39 28.97 -16.98
C ARG A 1 4.32 28.90 -15.44
N GLU A 2 3.36 29.57 -14.79
CA GLU A 2 3.27 29.66 -13.31
C GLU A 2 2.33 28.64 -12.65
N HIS A 3 1.43 28.01 -13.40
CA HIS A 3 0.43 27.09 -12.82
C HIS A 3 0.97 25.72 -12.38
N ILE A 4 2.16 25.30 -12.85
CA ILE A 4 2.68 23.96 -12.58
C ILE A 4 3.46 23.89 -11.25
N ILE A 5 4.03 25.02 -10.79
CA ILE A 5 4.83 25.08 -9.54
C ILE A 5 3.91 25.04 -8.30
N ALA A 6 2.71 25.62 -8.39
CA ALA A 6 1.73 25.59 -7.29
C ALA A 6 1.24 24.16 -6.98
N LEU A 7 1.13 23.31 -8.00
CA LEU A 7 0.68 21.92 -7.90
C LEU A 7 1.66 21.03 -7.12
N VAL A 8 2.95 21.38 -7.11
CA VAL A 8 4.00 20.66 -6.36
C VAL A 8 3.96 21.03 -4.87
N HIS A 9 3.70 22.29 -4.54
CA HIS A 9 3.63 22.76 -3.14
C HIS A 9 2.32 22.37 -2.44
N LEU A 10 1.23 22.17 -3.19
CA LEU A 10 -0.09 21.82 -2.66
C LEU A 10 -0.37 20.31 -2.61
N ASP A 11 0.62 19.45 -2.89
CA ASP A 11 0.41 18.01 -2.86
C ASP A 11 0.84 17.39 -1.50
N PRO A 12 -0.09 17.20 -0.54
CA PRO A 12 0.21 16.64 0.78
C PRO A 12 0.74 15.19 0.74
N LYS A 13 0.71 14.54 -0.44
CA LYS A 13 1.16 13.17 -0.66
C LYS A 13 2.54 13.06 -1.31
N GLY A 14 3.18 14.18 -1.65
CA GLY A 14 4.51 14.19 -2.25
C GLY A 14 4.60 13.35 -3.52
N ARG A 15 3.70 13.53 -4.48
CA ARG A 15 3.69 12.82 -5.77
C ARG A 15 4.61 13.47 -6.80
N PHE A 16 5.16 14.64 -6.49
CA PHE A 16 6.06 15.38 -7.36
C PHE A 16 7.36 15.70 -6.63
N GLU A 17 8.43 15.85 -7.39
CA GLU A 17 9.74 16.32 -6.92
C GLU A 17 10.31 17.24 -8.01
N LEU A 18 10.99 18.31 -7.59
CA LEU A 18 11.62 19.29 -8.47
C LEU A 18 13.13 19.05 -8.45
N LEU A 19 13.71 18.72 -9.61
CA LEU A 19 15.17 18.58 -9.76
C LEU A 19 15.59 19.36 -11.02
N ASN A 20 16.51 20.32 -10.87
CA ASN A 20 17.09 21.10 -11.97
C ASN A 20 16.05 21.69 -12.94
N ASN A 21 15.06 22.44 -12.43
CA ASN A 21 13.98 23.07 -13.21
C ASN A 21 13.09 22.10 -14.03
N ARG A 22 13.07 20.80 -13.68
CA ARG A 22 12.17 19.81 -14.28
C ARG A 22 11.33 19.12 -13.21
N ILE A 23 10.04 18.94 -13.51
CA ILE A 23 9.07 18.32 -12.60
C ILE A 23 8.95 16.84 -12.94
N ARG A 24 9.18 15.97 -11.95
CA ARG A 24 9.02 14.51 -12.09
C ARG A 24 7.83 14.02 -11.26
N ALA A 25 6.91 13.30 -11.90
CA ALA A 25 5.92 12.50 -11.19
C ALA A 25 6.62 11.29 -10.55
N ARG A 26 6.47 11.10 -9.23
CA ARG A 26 7.04 9.96 -8.52
C ARG A 26 6.47 8.61 -8.99
N TYR A 27 5.29 8.60 -9.62
CA TYR A 27 4.69 7.40 -10.20
C TYR A 27 3.68 7.77 -11.31
N GLY A 28 3.71 7.06 -12.45
CA GLY A 28 2.64 7.14 -13.45
C GLY A 28 3.03 6.97 -14.91
N HIS A 29 4.31 6.94 -15.28
CA HIS A 29 4.72 6.83 -16.68
C HIS A 29 5.67 5.66 -16.92
N SER A 30 5.45 4.98 -18.03
CA SER A 30 6.15 3.79 -18.56
C SER A 30 7.58 4.10 -19.00
N VAL A 31 8.40 4.61 -18.08
CA VAL A 31 9.86 4.67 -18.25
C VAL A 31 10.43 3.68 -17.25
N LYS A 32 11.22 2.71 -17.72
CA LYS A 32 12.01 1.79 -16.89
C LYS A 32 13.09 2.59 -16.13
N ALA A 33 12.68 3.45 -15.20
CA ALA A 33 13.56 3.91 -14.15
C ALA A 33 13.62 2.75 -13.16
N GLU A 34 14.79 2.12 -13.02
CA GLU A 34 15.05 1.19 -11.92
C GLU A 34 15.03 2.00 -10.62
N ILE A 35 13.85 2.13 -10.03
CA ILE A 35 13.70 2.71 -8.70
C ILE A 35 14.38 1.73 -7.72
N LYS A 36 15.56 2.11 -7.25
CA LYS A 36 16.25 1.40 -6.16
C LYS A 36 15.49 1.71 -4.88
N TYR A 37 14.93 0.68 -4.27
CA TYR A 37 14.28 0.78 -2.98
C TYR A 37 15.22 0.23 -1.90
N GLU A 38 15.30 0.92 -0.77
CA GLU A 38 16.03 0.44 0.40
C GLU A 38 15.24 -0.65 1.11
N GLU A 39 15.94 -1.68 1.58
CA GLU A 39 15.34 -2.75 2.39
C GLU A 39 15.12 -2.26 3.83
N ASP A 40 13.88 -2.36 4.32
CA ASP A 40 13.52 -2.02 5.69
C ASP A 40 13.42 -3.28 6.55
N ARG A 41 14.25 -3.32 7.60
CA ARG A 41 14.32 -4.42 8.56
C ARG A 41 13.64 -4.12 9.89
N SER A 42 13.17 -2.89 10.08
CA SER A 42 12.61 -2.39 11.34
C SER A 42 11.08 -2.52 11.40
N VAL A 43 10.39 -2.28 10.29
CA VAL A 43 8.92 -2.28 10.25
C VAL A 43 8.38 -3.67 10.58
N LYS A 44 7.48 -3.75 11.56
CA LYS A 44 6.94 -5.03 12.06
C LYS A 44 5.60 -5.40 11.44
N ILE A 45 4.75 -4.41 11.24
CA ILE A 45 3.39 -4.58 10.72
C ILE A 45 3.17 -3.68 9.52
N LEU A 46 2.52 -4.22 8.51
CA LEU A 46 2.10 -3.51 7.30
C LEU A 46 0.64 -3.82 7.01
N TYR A 47 0.02 -2.96 6.20
CA TYR A 47 -1.41 -2.99 5.92
C TYR A 47 -1.67 -2.99 4.42
N HIS A 48 -2.73 -3.69 4.01
CA HIS A 48 -3.24 -3.69 2.66
C HIS A 48 -4.74 -3.40 2.65
N GLY A 49 -5.12 -2.21 2.17
CA GLY A 49 -6.51 -1.83 1.98
C GLY A 49 -7.13 -2.54 0.77
N THR A 50 -8.25 -3.22 1.00
CA THR A 50 -8.97 -4.00 -0.02
C THR A 50 -10.47 -4.03 0.29
N THR A 51 -11.22 -4.94 -0.34
CA THR A 51 -12.65 -5.17 -0.08
C THR A 51 -12.84 -6.42 0.77
N GLU A 52 -13.91 -6.51 1.56
CA GLU A 52 -14.18 -7.70 2.39
C GLU A 52 -14.19 -9.00 1.57
N ARG A 53 -14.83 -8.95 0.38
CA ARG A 53 -14.89 -10.08 -0.55
C ARG A 53 -13.49 -10.55 -0.95
N ARG A 54 -12.59 -9.62 -1.27
CA ARG A 54 -11.20 -9.93 -1.63
C ARG A 54 -10.40 -10.39 -0.41
N ALA A 55 -10.61 -9.78 0.75
CA ALA A 55 -9.92 -10.15 1.98
C ALA A 55 -10.17 -11.63 2.35
N ARG A 56 -11.39 -12.15 2.17
CA ARG A 56 -11.70 -13.58 2.35
C ARG A 56 -10.89 -14.50 1.43
N SER A 57 -10.66 -14.09 0.18
CA SER A 57 -9.80 -14.84 -0.76
C SER A 57 -8.32 -14.72 -0.43
N ILE A 58 -7.88 -13.51 -0.03
CA ILE A 58 -6.50 -13.21 0.36
C ILE A 58 -6.08 -14.03 1.59
N LEU A 59 -6.97 -14.23 2.56
CA LEU A 59 -6.70 -15.11 3.72
C LEU A 59 -6.29 -16.52 3.30
N LYS A 60 -6.85 -17.04 2.20
CA LYS A 60 -6.55 -18.39 1.69
C LYS A 60 -5.32 -18.40 0.78
N THR A 61 -5.22 -17.42 -0.10
CA THR A 61 -4.31 -17.46 -1.26
C THR A 61 -3.10 -16.52 -1.15
N GLY A 62 -3.08 -15.65 -0.15
CA GLY A 62 -2.13 -14.55 -0.05
C GLY A 62 -2.44 -13.40 -1.00
N ILE A 63 -1.48 -12.48 -1.15
CA ILE A 63 -1.55 -11.34 -2.06
C ILE A 63 -0.48 -11.52 -3.14
N LYS A 64 -0.92 -11.57 -4.39
CA LYS A 64 -0.05 -11.58 -5.58
C LYS A 64 -0.10 -10.24 -6.30
N PRO A 65 0.97 -9.82 -6.98
CA PRO A 65 0.90 -8.69 -7.90
C PRO A 65 -0.06 -9.01 -9.05
N ILE A 66 -0.96 -8.09 -9.38
CA ILE A 66 -1.92 -8.27 -10.49
C ILE A 66 -1.47 -7.46 -11.71
N LYS A 67 -1.48 -6.12 -11.61
CA LYS A 67 -1.08 -5.19 -12.70
C LYS A 67 0.29 -4.55 -12.48
N ARG A 68 0.87 -4.73 -11.30
CA ARG A 68 2.15 -4.13 -10.88
C ARG A 68 3.17 -5.25 -10.70
N LYS A 69 4.46 -4.93 -10.72
CA LYS A 69 5.53 -5.92 -10.46
C LYS A 69 5.65 -6.33 -8.98
N LYS A 70 5.09 -5.54 -8.06
CA LYS A 70 5.18 -5.73 -6.61
C LYS A 70 3.85 -5.43 -5.93
N VAL A 71 3.57 -6.12 -4.82
CA VAL A 71 2.46 -5.83 -3.91
C VAL A 71 2.78 -4.56 -3.13
N HIS A 72 1.81 -3.65 -3.06
CA HIS A 72 1.93 -2.41 -2.30
C HIS A 72 1.26 -2.58 -0.94
N LEU A 73 1.99 -2.14 0.08
CA LEU A 73 1.60 -2.14 1.48
C LEU A 73 1.83 -0.74 2.06
N THR A 74 1.20 -0.43 3.18
CA THR A 74 1.46 0.80 3.94
C THR A 74 1.73 0.50 5.41
N SER A 75 2.56 1.30 6.07
CA SER A 75 2.72 1.26 7.54
C SER A 75 1.67 2.10 8.28
N SER A 76 0.78 2.80 7.56
CA SER A 76 -0.31 3.58 8.13
C SER A 76 -1.64 2.86 7.97
N LEU A 77 -2.28 2.51 9.10
CA LEU A 77 -3.62 1.93 9.08
C LEU A 77 -4.65 2.89 8.46
N GLU A 78 -4.51 4.19 8.71
CA GLU A 78 -5.38 5.21 8.13
C GLU A 78 -5.28 5.23 6.59
N GLU A 79 -4.06 5.19 6.04
CA GLU A 79 -3.87 5.13 4.59
C GLU A 79 -4.45 3.84 3.99
N ALA A 80 -4.34 2.71 4.71
CA ALA A 80 -4.92 1.45 4.28
C ALA A 80 -6.45 1.57 4.15
N TRP A 81 -7.11 2.20 5.12
CA TRP A 81 -8.53 2.49 5.05
C TRP A 81 -8.89 3.45 3.92
N GLN A 82 -8.13 4.53 3.75
CA GLN A 82 -8.34 5.46 2.62
C GLN A 82 -8.19 4.76 1.27
N ASN A 83 -7.28 3.80 1.15
CA ASN A 83 -7.12 2.99 -0.07
C ASN A 83 -8.27 2.00 -0.26
N ALA A 84 -8.75 1.37 0.82
CA ALA A 84 -9.89 0.45 0.80
C ALA A 84 -11.20 1.15 0.40
N LYS A 85 -11.43 2.37 0.88
CA LYS A 85 -12.63 3.18 0.58
C LYS A 85 -12.75 3.64 -0.87
N ARG A 86 -11.71 3.47 -1.70
CA ARG A 86 -11.76 3.82 -3.14
C ARG A 86 -12.58 2.81 -3.95
N TRP A 87 -12.83 1.64 -3.40
CA TRP A 87 -13.64 0.61 -4.04
C TRP A 87 -15.11 0.80 -3.66
N LYS A 88 -16.03 0.45 -4.57
CA LYS A 88 -17.48 0.51 -4.33
C LYS A 88 -17.98 -0.56 -3.34
N GLU A 89 -17.20 -1.62 -3.12
CA GLU A 89 -17.53 -2.73 -2.22
C GLU A 89 -17.17 -2.39 -0.75
N LYS A 90 -17.74 -3.12 0.22
CA LYS A 90 -17.41 -2.95 1.64
C LYS A 90 -15.89 -3.03 1.88
N PRO A 91 -15.27 -2.02 2.51
CA PRO A 91 -13.82 -1.97 2.68
C PRO A 91 -13.36 -2.94 3.78
N ALA A 92 -12.12 -3.41 3.66
CA ALA A 92 -11.44 -4.19 4.69
C ALA A 92 -9.93 -3.90 4.65
N VAL A 93 -9.23 -4.14 5.76
CA VAL A 93 -7.78 -4.00 5.83
C VAL A 93 -7.14 -5.33 6.22
N VAL A 94 -6.26 -5.84 5.38
CA VAL A 94 -5.44 -7.02 5.68
C VAL A 94 -4.20 -6.58 6.42
N VAL A 95 -3.88 -7.23 7.54
CA VAL A 95 -2.68 -6.97 8.34
C VAL A 95 -1.62 -8.01 8.05
N VAL A 96 -0.42 -7.55 7.73
CA VAL A 96 0.70 -8.37 7.28
C VAL A 96 1.83 -8.29 8.30
N ASP A 97 2.34 -9.44 8.70
CA ASP A 97 3.55 -9.57 9.52
C ASP A 97 4.80 -9.44 8.63
N ALA A 98 5.53 -8.34 8.78
CA ALA A 98 6.73 -8.07 8.01
C ALA A 98 7.93 -8.93 8.45
N ASP A 99 7.99 -9.36 9.72
CA ASP A 99 9.00 -10.32 10.16
C ASP A 99 8.74 -11.69 9.53
N ALA A 100 7.47 -12.12 9.41
CA ALA A 100 7.11 -13.36 8.74
C ALA A 100 7.50 -13.33 7.24
N LEU A 101 7.39 -12.18 6.58
CA LEU A 101 7.89 -12.00 5.21
C LEU A 101 9.41 -12.19 5.14
N ARG A 102 10.16 -11.52 6.05
CA ARG A 102 11.62 -11.61 6.10
C ARG A 102 12.11 -13.02 6.41
N ARG A 103 11.48 -13.73 7.35
CA ARG A 103 11.77 -15.15 7.65
C ARG A 103 11.59 -16.07 6.43
N ARG A 104 10.79 -15.66 5.44
CA ARG A 104 10.58 -16.38 4.17
C ARG A 104 11.42 -15.85 3.01
N GLY A 105 12.43 -15.01 3.29
CA GLY A 105 13.30 -14.42 2.28
C GLY A 105 12.66 -13.33 1.43
N ILE A 106 11.47 -12.83 1.80
CA ILE A 106 10.78 -11.79 1.05
C ILE A 106 11.25 -10.42 1.57
N LYS A 107 11.92 -9.66 0.69
CA LYS A 107 12.40 -8.32 1.00
C LYS A 107 11.25 -7.33 1.15
N VAL A 108 11.25 -6.61 2.27
CA VAL A 108 10.35 -5.49 2.54
C VAL A 108 11.08 -4.21 2.15
N LEU A 109 10.59 -3.54 1.11
CA LEU A 109 11.31 -2.41 0.51
C LEU A 109 10.54 -1.11 0.72
N LYS A 110 11.20 -0.07 1.20
CA LYS A 110 10.59 1.24 1.47
C LYS A 110 10.51 2.06 0.17
N ALA A 111 9.29 2.46 -0.19
CA ALA A 111 8.97 3.16 -1.44
C ALA A 111 8.42 4.58 -1.22
N GLY A 112 8.28 5.00 0.03
CA GLY A 112 7.84 6.34 0.42
C GLY A 112 7.74 6.46 1.94
N LYS A 113 7.15 7.56 2.42
CA LYS A 113 7.02 7.83 3.87
C LYS A 113 6.33 6.69 4.61
N TYR A 114 5.20 6.22 4.06
CA TYR A 114 4.43 5.10 4.61
C TYR A 114 4.29 3.94 3.64
N VAL A 115 4.83 4.03 2.42
CA VAL A 115 4.59 3.07 1.35
C VAL A 115 5.72 2.05 1.29
N TYR A 116 5.34 0.77 1.23
CA TYR A 116 6.25 -0.36 1.11
C TYR A 116 5.86 -1.25 -0.07
N VAL A 117 6.84 -1.93 -0.65
CA VAL A 117 6.62 -2.88 -1.73
C VAL A 117 7.32 -4.21 -1.46
N VAL A 118 6.64 -5.30 -1.78
CA VAL A 118 7.13 -6.68 -1.63
C VAL A 118 6.82 -7.48 -2.89
N GLU A 119 7.55 -8.55 -3.15
CA GLU A 119 7.29 -9.41 -4.32
C GLU A 119 5.91 -10.07 -4.24
N ARG A 120 5.56 -10.62 -3.07
CA ARG A 120 4.27 -11.25 -2.78
C ARG A 120 4.04 -11.28 -1.27
N VAL A 121 2.81 -11.55 -0.84
CA VAL A 121 2.47 -11.83 0.56
C VAL A 121 1.86 -13.22 0.65
N PRO A 122 2.58 -14.24 1.13
CA PRO A 122 2.00 -15.56 1.42
C PRO A 122 0.88 -15.46 2.47
N SER A 123 -0.11 -16.35 2.43
CA SER A 123 -1.22 -16.35 3.40
C SER A 123 -0.73 -16.53 4.83
N GLN A 124 0.35 -17.28 5.05
CA GLN A 124 0.97 -17.49 6.37
C GLN A 124 1.63 -16.23 6.94
N CYS A 125 1.79 -15.17 6.14
CA CYS A 125 2.28 -13.87 6.60
C CYS A 125 1.13 -12.90 6.95
N ILE A 126 -0.12 -13.33 6.79
CA ILE A 126 -1.30 -12.54 7.13
C ILE A 126 -1.64 -12.81 8.60
N LYS A 127 -1.62 -11.76 9.42
CA LYS A 127 -1.86 -11.86 10.86
C LYS A 127 -3.35 -11.84 11.18
N ASN A 128 -4.10 -10.92 10.57
CA ASN A 128 -5.56 -10.85 10.67
C ASN A 128 -6.15 -9.99 9.54
N VAL A 129 -7.47 -9.82 9.58
CA VAL A 129 -8.20 -8.84 8.77
C VAL A 129 -9.03 -7.98 9.70
N ILE A 130 -8.97 -6.66 9.49
CA ILE A 130 -9.85 -5.70 10.12
C ILE A 130 -11.03 -5.50 9.16
N TRP A 131 -12.19 -5.99 9.56
CA TRP A 131 -13.43 -5.88 8.81
C TRP A 131 -14.08 -4.52 9.09
N ASN A 132 -14.77 -3.96 8.12
CA ASN A 132 -15.56 -2.76 8.35
C ASN A 132 -16.84 -3.18 9.07
N GLU A 133 -16.83 -3.16 10.39
CA GLU A 133 -18.03 -3.39 11.19
C GLU A 133 -19.04 -2.28 10.88
N THR A 134 -20.02 -2.59 10.03
CA THR A 134 -21.25 -1.81 9.98
C THR A 134 -21.86 -1.86 11.38
N LYS A 135 -22.01 -0.72 12.05
CA LYS A 135 -22.90 -0.60 13.20
C LYS A 135 -24.34 -0.83 12.72
N GLU A 136 -24.73 -2.08 12.57
CA GLU A 136 -26.13 -2.49 12.61
C GLU A 136 -26.36 -3.10 14.00
N LYS A 137 -26.50 -2.22 15.00
CA LYS A 137 -27.12 -2.57 16.28
C LYS A 137 -28.32 -1.66 16.50
N THR A 138 -29.49 -2.24 16.24
CA THR A 138 -30.74 -2.10 17.00
C THR A 138 -31.58 -0.82 16.80
N LEU A 139 -32.55 -0.90 15.88
CA LEU A 139 -33.92 -0.48 16.20
C LEU A 139 -34.83 -1.69 15.96
N SER A 140 -35.17 -2.37 17.04
CA SER A 140 -36.28 -3.31 17.16
C SER A 140 -36.79 -3.21 18.58
#